data_AF-A0A2U9KCW3-F1
#
_entry.id   AF-A0A2U9KCW3-F1
#
_cell.length_a   1.000
_cell.length_b   1.000
_cell.length_c   1.000
_cell.angle_alpha   90.00
_cell.angle_beta   90.00
_cell.angle_gamma   90.00
#
_symmetry.space_group_name_H-M   'P 1'
#
loop_
_entity.id
_entity.type
_entity.pdbx_description
1 polymer ?
#
loop_
_entity_poly.entity_id
_entity_poly.type
_entity_poly.pdbx_seq_one_letter_code
_entity_poly.pdbx_strand_id
1 'polypeptide(L)'
;MVVKAFNDIFFNHLLSLARSAGAADRSYLPIAGDSAPAKAAVTELIESIGYGVVDAGPLADSWRQATGTPVWGTPYGPFSNEKGRPVGEDAIRAALATATR
;
A
#
# COMPACT_ATOMS: atom_id res chain seq x y z
N MET A 1 -9.66 15.27 9.49
CA MET A 1 -8.74 14.11 9.57
C MET A 1 -8.81 13.40 8.24
N VAL A 2 -7.69 13.26 7.53
CA VAL A 2 -7.64 12.65 6.19
C VAL A 2 -6.43 11.72 6.12
N VAL A 3 -6.62 10.54 5.53
CA VAL A 3 -5.57 9.55 5.25
C VAL A 3 -5.78 9.06 3.82
N LYS A 4 -4.71 8.97 3.03
CA LYS A 4 -4.70 8.38 1.69
C LYS A 4 -4.25 6.93 1.77
N ALA A 5 -4.99 6.02 1.15
CA ALA A 5 -4.70 4.59 1.07
C ALA A 5 -5.32 3.97 -0.20
N PHE A 6 -4.98 2.71 -0.52
CA PHE A 6 -5.54 1.86 -1.59
C PHE A 6 -5.38 2.32 -3.04
N ASN A 7 -4.88 3.52 -3.26
CA ASN A 7 -4.80 4.09 -4.60
C ASN A 7 -3.67 3.48 -5.46
N ASP A 8 -2.82 2.64 -4.86
CA ASP A 8 -1.65 2.01 -5.44
C ASP A 8 -1.89 0.55 -5.87
N ILE A 9 -3.02 -0.07 -5.52
CA ILE A 9 -3.30 -1.49 -5.80
C ILE A 9 -4.46 -1.65 -6.80
N PHE A 10 -4.34 -2.62 -7.71
CA PHE A 10 -5.42 -2.99 -8.62
C PHE A 10 -6.52 -3.77 -7.87
N PHE A 11 -7.80 -3.51 -8.16
CA PHE A 11 -8.90 -4.06 -7.36
C PHE A 11 -8.94 -5.61 -7.32
N ASN A 12 -8.57 -6.30 -8.41
CA ASN A 12 -8.48 -7.77 -8.40
C ASN A 12 -7.32 -8.27 -7.53
N HIS A 13 -6.22 -7.52 -7.45
CA HIS A 13 -5.10 -7.82 -6.55
C HIS A 13 -5.50 -7.65 -5.09
N LEU A 14 -6.32 -6.64 -4.77
CA LEU A 14 -6.86 -6.43 -3.43
C LEU A 14 -7.63 -7.67 -2.93
N LEU A 15 -8.37 -8.34 -3.82
CA LEU A 15 -9.07 -9.59 -3.49
C LEU A 15 -8.11 -10.80 -3.39
N SER A 16 -7.12 -10.90 -4.27
CA SER A 16 -6.30 -12.12 -4.40
C SER A 16 -5.08 -12.20 -3.46
N LEU A 17 -4.56 -11.05 -3.01
CA LEU A 17 -3.34 -10.96 -2.21
C LEU A 17 -3.56 -10.88 -0.70
N ALA A 18 -4.82 -10.91 -0.23
CA ALA A 18 -5.13 -10.90 1.19
C ALA A 18 -4.55 -12.15 1.89
N ARG A 19 -3.88 -11.94 3.04
CA ARG A 19 -3.29 -13.01 3.86
C ARG A 19 -3.51 -12.76 5.34
N SER A 20 -3.57 -13.83 6.12
CA SER A 20 -3.62 -13.73 7.58
C SER A 20 -2.37 -13.06 8.14
N ALA A 21 -2.48 -12.51 9.35
CA ALA A 21 -1.33 -11.97 10.06
C ALA A 21 -0.24 -13.04 10.26
N GLY A 22 1.03 -12.65 10.04
CA GLY A 22 2.19 -13.53 10.16
C GLY A 22 2.50 -14.39 8.92
N ALA A 23 1.66 -14.37 7.87
CA ALA A 23 1.96 -15.05 6.62
C ALA A 23 3.23 -14.45 5.98
N ALA A 24 4.16 -15.32 5.55
CA ALA A 24 5.41 -14.90 4.93
C ALA A 24 5.21 -14.16 3.59
N ASP A 25 4.08 -14.41 2.92
CA ASP A 25 3.67 -13.78 1.66
C ASP A 25 2.62 -12.67 1.87
N ARG A 26 2.58 -12.04 3.04
CA ARG A 26 1.66 -10.92 3.31
C ARG A 26 2.07 -9.69 2.50
N SER A 27 1.09 -9.08 1.82
CA SER A 27 1.31 -7.86 1.05
C SER A 27 1.10 -6.61 1.89
N TYR A 28 1.82 -5.53 1.56
CA TYR A 28 1.78 -4.27 2.29
C TYR A 28 1.22 -3.15 1.43
N LEU A 29 0.44 -2.23 2.03
CA LEU A 29 -0.11 -1.04 1.37
C LEU A 29 0.42 0.24 2.02
N PRO A 30 0.78 1.29 1.25
CA PRO A 30 1.20 2.56 1.81
C PRO A 30 0.00 3.41 2.26
N ILE A 31 0.18 4.11 3.39
CA ILE A 31 -0.73 5.15 3.86
C ILE A 31 0.00 6.48 4.05
N ALA A 32 -0.70 7.60 3.87
CA ALA A 32 -0.16 8.93 4.18
C ALA A 32 -1.22 9.81 4.84
N GLY A 33 -0.83 10.55 5.89
CA GLY A 33 -1.74 11.42 6.65
C GLY A 33 -1.07 12.08 7.86
N ASP A 34 -1.61 13.22 8.28
CA ASP A 34 -1.00 14.05 9.34
C ASP A 34 -1.50 13.69 10.75
N SER A 35 -2.62 12.98 10.85
CA SER A 35 -3.24 12.62 12.13
C SER A 35 -2.87 11.19 12.53
N ALA A 36 -2.07 11.06 13.59
CA ALA A 36 -1.73 9.76 14.17
C ALA A 36 -2.96 8.87 14.50
N PRO A 37 -4.02 9.36 15.18
CA PRO A 37 -5.19 8.52 15.44
C PRO A 37 -5.94 8.13 14.16
N ALA A 38 -5.95 8.97 13.12
CA ALA A 38 -6.54 8.60 11.85
C ALA A 38 -5.73 7.50 11.14
N LYS A 39 -4.39 7.59 11.16
CA LYS A 39 -3.52 6.56 10.60
C LYS A 39 -3.62 5.24 11.35
N ALA A 40 -3.77 5.27 12.67
CA ALA A 40 -4.02 4.06 13.47
C ALA A 40 -5.32 3.37 13.05
N ALA A 41 -6.44 4.10 12.95
CA ALA A 41 -7.71 3.53 12.53
C ALA A 41 -7.67 2.93 11.11
N VAL A 42 -7.00 3.60 10.16
CA VAL A 42 -6.81 3.05 8.79
C VAL A 42 -5.86 1.84 8.80
N THR A 43 -4.87 1.83 9.69
CA THR A 43 -3.97 0.67 9.85
C THR A 43 -4.74 -0.55 10.31
N GLU A 44 -5.54 -0.42 11.37
CA GLU A 44 -6.40 -1.49 11.87
C GLU A 44 -7.35 -2.01 10.78
N LEU A 45 -7.94 -1.12 9.98
CA LEU A 45 -8.78 -1.50 8.84
C LEU A 45 -8.01 -2.34 7.82
N ILE A 46 -6.85 -1.88 7.36
CA ILE A 46 -6.03 -2.57 6.35
C ILE A 46 -5.54 -3.92 6.88
N GLU A 47 -5.15 -3.98 8.16
CA GLU A 47 -4.75 -5.22 8.81
C GLU A 47 -5.90 -6.22 8.91
N SER A 48 -7.12 -5.75 9.19
CA SER A 48 -8.32 -6.60 9.30
C SER A 48 -8.70 -7.30 8.00
N ILE A 49 -8.33 -6.71 6.85
CA ILE A 49 -8.57 -7.27 5.52
C ILE A 49 -7.37 -8.01 4.94
N GLY A 50 -6.34 -8.26 5.75
CA GLY A 50 -5.25 -9.18 5.41
C GLY A 50 -4.01 -8.55 4.77
N TYR A 51 -3.75 -7.27 5.04
CA TYR A 51 -2.59 -6.53 4.51
C TYR A 51 -1.75 -5.94 5.63
N GLY A 52 -0.46 -5.75 5.39
CA GLY A 52 0.39 -4.90 6.22
C GLY A 52 0.31 -3.44 5.78
N VAL A 53 0.86 -2.54 6.58
CA VAL A 53 0.86 -1.10 6.30
C VAL A 53 2.27 -0.54 6.29
N VAL A 54 2.52 0.36 5.33
CA VAL A 54 3.70 1.23 5.32
C VAL A 54 3.25 2.66 5.54
N ASP A 55 3.63 3.27 6.66
CA ASP A 55 3.43 4.71 6.86
C ASP A 55 4.41 5.49 5.98
N ALA A 56 3.87 6.14 4.95
CA ALA A 56 4.59 6.95 3.97
C ALA A 56 4.71 8.43 4.40
N GLY A 57 4.30 8.77 5.62
CA GLY A 57 4.49 10.08 6.22
C GLY A 57 3.29 11.04 6.09
N PRO A 58 3.53 12.36 6.01
CA PRO A 58 2.47 13.37 6.03
C PRO A 58 1.67 13.38 4.72
N LEU A 59 0.48 13.97 4.76
CA LEU A 59 -0.41 14.03 3.59
C LEU A 59 0.23 14.81 2.43
N ALA A 60 1.08 15.79 2.74
CA ALA A 60 1.86 16.57 1.77
C ALA A 60 2.80 15.70 0.91
N ASP A 61 3.28 14.56 1.43
CA ASP A 61 4.16 13.62 0.73
C ASP A 61 3.42 12.48 0.01
N SER A 62 2.09 12.44 0.12
CA SER A 62 1.22 11.41 -0.47
C SER A 62 1.23 11.38 -2.03
N TRP A 63 1.92 12.32 -2.65
CA TRP A 63 2.18 12.28 -4.09
C TRP A 63 3.12 11.15 -4.49
N ARG A 64 3.96 10.65 -3.57
CA ARG A 64 4.88 9.52 -3.82
C ARG A 64 4.16 8.22 -4.16
N GLN A 65 2.88 8.15 -3.82
CA GLN A 65 1.97 7.06 -4.20
C GLN A 65 0.98 7.43 -5.30
N ALA A 66 1.09 8.60 -5.96
CA ALA A 66 0.16 9.00 -7.00
C ALA A 66 0.28 8.16 -8.29
N THR A 67 -0.73 8.25 -9.16
CA THR A 67 -0.71 7.63 -10.49
C THR A 67 0.59 7.95 -11.22
N GLY A 68 1.21 6.94 -11.82
CA GLY A 68 2.48 7.07 -12.55
C GLY A 68 3.75 7.02 -11.69
N THR A 69 3.63 6.90 -10.37
CA THR A 69 4.80 6.68 -9.49
C THR A 69 5.17 5.19 -9.38
N PRO A 70 6.41 4.85 -8.97
CA PRO A 70 6.85 3.46 -8.91
C PRO A 70 6.03 2.52 -8.03
N VAL A 71 5.38 3.04 -6.97
CA VAL A 71 4.54 2.23 -6.07
C VAL A 71 3.14 1.98 -6.65
N TRP A 72 2.72 2.75 -7.66
CA TRP A 72 1.39 2.65 -8.25
C TRP A 72 1.24 1.41 -9.15
N GLY A 73 0.62 0.36 -8.64
CA GLY A 73 0.25 -0.90 -9.29
C GLY A 73 1.43 -1.83 -9.56
N THR A 74 2.53 -1.26 -10.03
CA THR A 74 3.75 -1.94 -10.49
C THR A 74 4.30 -2.97 -9.50
N PRO A 75 4.35 -2.72 -8.17
CA PRO A 75 4.85 -3.70 -7.23
C PRO A 75 4.01 -4.99 -7.23
N TYR A 76 2.70 -4.92 -7.40
CA TYR A 76 1.78 -6.06 -7.31
C TYR A 76 1.64 -6.84 -8.63
N GLY A 77 2.29 -6.40 -9.71
CA GLY A 77 2.30 -7.08 -11.01
C GLY A 77 1.35 -6.45 -12.02
N PRO A 78 1.34 -6.96 -13.27
CA PRO A 78 0.54 -6.39 -14.35
C PRO A 78 -0.95 -6.68 -14.16
N PHE A 79 -1.82 -5.79 -14.68
CA PHE A 79 -3.27 -5.98 -14.63
C PHE A 79 -3.77 -7.22 -15.40
N SER A 80 -2.98 -7.72 -16.35
CA SER A 80 -3.25 -8.97 -17.07
C SER A 80 -3.09 -10.22 -16.19
N ASN A 81 -2.45 -10.11 -15.03
CA ASN A 81 -2.40 -11.17 -14.03
C ASN A 81 -3.27 -10.78 -12.83
N GLU A 82 -4.52 -11.23 -12.81
CA GLU A 82 -5.48 -10.91 -11.74
C GLU A 82 -5.08 -11.46 -10.36
N LYS A 83 -4.18 -12.45 -10.31
CA LYS A 83 -3.65 -12.99 -9.05
C LYS A 83 -2.60 -12.09 -8.41
N GLY A 84 -2.03 -11.16 -9.18
CA GLY A 84 -0.93 -10.30 -8.74
C GLY A 84 0.29 -11.09 -8.27
N ARG A 85 1.13 -10.43 -7.48
CA ARG A 85 2.21 -11.03 -6.70
C ARG A 85 2.27 -10.37 -5.32
N PRO A 86 2.60 -11.13 -4.26
CA PRO A 86 2.84 -10.55 -2.95
C PRO A 86 3.97 -9.51 -2.95
N VAL A 87 3.81 -8.46 -2.13
CA VAL A 87 4.81 -7.39 -2.00
C VAL A 87 5.07 -7.09 -0.53
N GLY A 88 6.28 -7.41 -0.08
CA GLY A 88 6.72 -7.12 1.28
C GLY A 88 6.99 -5.63 1.54
N GLU A 89 7.10 -5.29 2.82
CA GLU A 89 7.32 -3.92 3.31
C GLU A 89 8.48 -3.19 2.64
N ASP A 90 9.65 -3.83 2.56
CA ASP A 90 10.86 -3.22 2.00
C ASP A 90 10.69 -2.80 0.53
N ALA A 91 9.96 -3.59 -0.25
CA ALA A 91 9.68 -3.26 -1.65
C ALA A 91 8.76 -2.04 -1.78
N ILE A 92 7.77 -1.90 -0.91
CA ILE A 92 6.92 -0.70 -0.86
C ILE A 92 7.72 0.53 -0.44
N ARG A 93 8.57 0.41 0.60
CA ARG A 93 9.46 1.50 1.04
C ARG A 93 10.41 1.94 -0.07
N ALA A 94 11.02 0.98 -0.77
CA ALA A 94 11.91 1.27 -1.90
C ALA A 94 11.16 1.99 -3.04
N ALA A 95 9.97 1.51 -3.41
CA ALA A 95 9.17 2.14 -4.46
C ALA A 95 8.80 3.60 -4.11
N LEU A 96 8.37 3.87 -2.87
CA LEU A 96 8.09 5.23 -2.38
C LEU A 96 9.31 6.15 -2.41
N ALA A 97 10.49 5.63 -2.07
CA ALA A 97 11.74 6.41 -2.05
C ALA A 97 12.18 6.84 -3.45
N THR A 98 11.92 6.01 -4.46
CA THR A 98 12.29 6.27 -5.86
C THR A 98 11.32 7.17 -6.63
N ALA A 99 10.21 7.59 -6.02
CA ALA A 99 9.26 8.49 -6.67
C ALA A 99 9.87 9.88 -6.90
N THR A 100 9.74 10.37 -8.13
CA THR A 100 10.19 11.71 -8.57
C THR A 100 9.01 12.55 -9.05
N ARG A 101 9.13 13.88 -8.97
CA ARG A 101 8.20 14.86 -9.54
C ARG A 101 8.82 15.55 -10.73
#